data_AF-A0A925RPL6-F1
#
_entry.id   AF-A0A925RPL6-F1
#
_cell.length_a   1.000
_cell.length_b   1.000
_cell.length_c   1.000
_cell.angle_alpha   90.00
_cell.angle_beta   90.00
_cell.angle_gamma   90.00
#
_symmetry.space_group_name_H-M   'P 1'
#
loop_
_entity.id
_entity.type
_entity.pdbx_description
1 polymer ?
#
loop_
_entity_poly.entity_id
_entity_poly.type
_entity_poly.pdbx_seq_one_letter_code
_entity_poly.pdbx_strand_id
1 'polypeptide(L)'
;MTDVQTLTILLGQNERRRDAAIAEHQRAQGVADAARSQAEQLLAYRRDYELRWSAQFCREGRMELVHCYQSFMERLTLAVEQQSRIADHTAQQVELALGALRDTELRCASVRKLIDRRLAEQRLDAERRDQKQTDEAATRAAWNRLASTRPAPLM
;
A
#
# COMPACT_ATOMS: atom_id res chain seq x y z
N MET A 1 19.49 -23.69 2.03
CA MET A 1 18.74 -22.57 1.40
C MET A 1 19.69 -21.40 1.27
N THR A 2 19.91 -20.92 0.06
CA THR A 2 20.81 -19.78 -0.19
C THR A 2 20.18 -18.52 0.40
N ASP A 3 20.98 -17.63 0.99
CA ASP A 3 20.54 -16.38 1.63
C ASP A 3 19.54 -15.57 0.76
N VAL A 4 19.79 -15.52 -0.55
CA VAL A 4 18.89 -14.88 -1.54
C VAL A 4 17.52 -15.57 -1.61
N GLN A 5 17.45 -16.90 -1.54
CA GLN A 5 16.17 -17.64 -1.57
C GLN A 5 15.29 -17.27 -0.37
N THR A 6 15.89 -17.11 0.81
CA THR A 6 15.17 -16.66 2.01
C THR A 6 14.62 -15.24 1.83
N LEU A 7 15.42 -14.33 1.26
CA LEU A 7 14.97 -12.97 0.96
C LEU A 7 13.85 -12.94 -0.10
N THR A 8 13.89 -13.81 -1.11
CA THR A 8 12.81 -13.94 -2.10
C THR A 8 11.51 -14.42 -1.46
N ILE A 9 11.57 -15.37 -0.53
CA ILE A 9 10.38 -15.81 0.23
C ILE A 9 9.83 -14.65 1.07
N LEU A 10 10.71 -13.91 1.77
CA LEU A 10 10.33 -12.74 2.56
C LEU A 10 9.68 -11.66 1.69
N LEU A 11 10.21 -11.43 0.49
CA LEU A 11 9.64 -10.49 -0.47
C LEU A 11 8.22 -10.89 -0.86
N GLY A 12 8.00 -12.16 -1.22
CA GLY A 12 6.65 -12.66 -1.55
C GLY A 12 5.67 -12.61 -0.37
N GLN A 13 6.15 -12.67 0.88
CA GLN A 13 5.31 -12.39 2.05
C GLN A 13 4.96 -10.91 2.19
N ASN A 14 5.92 -10.01 1.94
CA ASN A 14 5.69 -8.56 2.00
C ASN A 14 4.77 -8.08 0.86
N GLU A 15 4.93 -8.61 -0.35
CA GLU A 15 4.06 -8.30 -1.49
C GLU A 15 2.61 -8.69 -1.20
N ARG A 16 2.37 -9.89 -0.64
CA ARG A 16 1.01 -10.29 -0.19
C ARG A 16 0.44 -9.36 0.87
N ARG A 17 1.26 -8.87 1.81
CA ARG A 17 0.82 -7.90 2.82
C ARG A 17 0.48 -6.54 2.21
N ARG A 18 1.28 -6.08 1.24
CA ARG A 18 1.00 -4.86 0.48
C ARG A 18 -0.30 -4.98 -0.29
N ASP A 19 -0.51 -6.11 -0.98
CA ASP A 19 -1.74 -6.33 -1.76
C ASP A 19 -2.98 -6.34 -0.85
N ALA A 20 -2.87 -6.92 0.36
CA ALA A 20 -3.91 -6.83 1.37
C ALA A 20 -4.14 -5.39 1.87
N ALA A 21 -3.08 -4.61 2.06
CA ALA A 21 -3.18 -3.20 2.46
C ALA A 21 -3.80 -2.32 1.35
N ILE A 22 -3.53 -2.61 0.07
CA ILE A 22 -4.18 -1.96 -1.08
C ILE A 22 -5.68 -2.22 -1.04
N ALA A 23 -6.09 -3.48 -0.88
CA ALA A 23 -7.50 -3.86 -0.82
C ALA A 23 -8.22 -3.19 0.37
N GLU A 24 -7.56 -3.14 1.52
CA GLU A 24 -8.11 -2.48 2.72
C GLU A 24 -8.27 -0.97 2.53
N HIS A 25 -7.27 -0.30 1.95
CA HIS A 25 -7.35 1.12 1.62
C HIS A 25 -8.50 1.40 0.64
N GLN A 26 -8.65 0.61 -0.43
CA GLN A 26 -9.75 0.75 -1.38
C GLN A 26 -11.11 0.55 -0.71
N ARG A 27 -11.22 -0.44 0.18
CA ARG A 27 -12.44 -0.69 0.96
C ARG A 27 -12.77 0.49 1.87
N ALA A 28 -11.79 1.02 2.59
CA ALA A 28 -11.96 2.19 3.45
C ALA A 28 -12.40 3.42 2.64
N GLN A 29 -11.81 3.65 1.47
CA GLN A 29 -12.20 4.72 0.56
C GLN A 29 -13.66 4.60 0.13
N GLY A 30 -14.09 3.41 -0.32
CA GLY A 30 -15.48 3.18 -0.73
C GLY A 30 -16.48 3.43 0.40
N VAL A 31 -16.14 3.04 1.64
CA VAL A 31 -16.97 3.33 2.83
C VAL A 31 -17.02 4.83 3.12
N ALA A 32 -15.90 5.54 3.04
CA ALA A 32 -15.85 6.97 3.29
C ALA A 32 -16.61 7.78 2.23
N ASP A 33 -16.50 7.41 0.96
CA ASP A 33 -17.23 8.04 -0.12
C ASP A 33 -18.75 7.84 0.03
N ALA A 34 -19.18 6.63 0.40
CA ALA A 34 -20.58 6.35 0.69
C ALA A 34 -21.09 7.17 1.88
N ALA A 35 -20.32 7.24 2.97
CA ALA A 35 -20.67 8.01 4.16
C ALA A 35 -20.79 9.51 3.87
N ARG A 36 -19.86 10.07 3.08
CA ARG A 36 -19.89 11.46 2.62
C ARG A 36 -21.10 11.74 1.75
N SER A 37 -21.39 10.88 0.77
CA SER A 37 -22.56 11.04 -0.10
C SER A 37 -23.87 11.03 0.69
N GLN A 38 -24.00 10.13 1.67
CA GLN A 38 -25.18 10.10 2.55
C GLN A 38 -25.31 11.38 3.40
N ALA A 39 -24.20 11.93 3.91
CA ALA A 39 -24.20 13.19 4.65
C ALA A 39 -24.68 14.36 3.77
N GLU A 40 -24.17 14.44 2.55
CA GLU A 40 -24.55 15.45 1.56
C GLU A 40 -26.04 15.35 1.20
N GLN A 41 -26.56 14.13 1.00
CA GLN A 41 -27.97 13.87 0.72
C GLN A 41 -28.87 14.32 1.89
N LEU A 42 -28.52 13.99 3.13
CA LEU A 42 -29.29 14.42 4.31
C LEU A 42 -29.29 15.95 4.47
N LEU A 43 -28.14 16.60 4.23
CA LEU A 43 -28.03 18.06 4.27
C LEU A 43 -28.87 18.73 3.18
N ALA A 44 -28.85 18.19 1.96
CA ALA A 44 -29.68 18.68 0.86
C ALA A 44 -31.17 18.51 1.19
N TYR A 45 -31.55 17.31 1.63
CA TYR A 45 -32.93 17.02 2.03
C TYR A 45 -33.41 17.95 3.15
N ARG A 46 -32.58 18.24 4.15
CA ARG A 46 -32.91 19.20 5.22
C ARG A 46 -33.22 20.58 4.67
N ARG A 47 -32.35 21.12 3.80
CA ARG A 47 -32.56 22.45 3.20
C ARG A 47 -33.85 22.49 2.38
N ASP A 48 -34.08 21.48 1.55
CA ASP A 48 -35.29 21.40 0.71
C ASP A 48 -36.56 21.32 1.57
N TYR A 49 -36.49 20.58 2.68
CA TYR A 49 -37.59 20.44 3.62
C TYR A 49 -37.88 21.76 4.37
N GLU A 50 -36.85 22.47 4.83
CA GLU A 50 -36.97 23.81 5.45
C GLU A 50 -37.60 24.83 4.50
N LEU A 51 -37.17 24.86 3.23
CA LEU A 51 -37.72 25.76 2.20
C LEU A 51 -39.20 25.48 1.92
N ARG A 52 -39.56 24.20 1.76
CA ARG A 52 -40.95 23.78 1.53
C ARG A 52 -41.84 24.11 2.72
N TRP A 53 -41.34 23.90 3.94
CA TRP A 53 -42.07 24.24 5.15
C TRP A 53 -42.32 25.75 5.26
N SER A 54 -41.30 26.57 5.03
CA SER A 54 -41.43 28.04 5.04
C SER A 54 -42.53 28.51 4.06
N ALA A 55 -42.57 27.93 2.85
CA ALA A 55 -43.59 28.26 1.86
C ALA A 55 -45.01 27.81 2.26
N GLN A 56 -45.15 26.65 2.91
CA GLN A 56 -46.44 26.11 3.34
C GLN A 56 -46.98 26.82 4.60
N PHE A 57 -46.09 27.20 5.52
CA PHE A 57 -46.44 27.91 6.75
C PHE A 57 -47.09 29.27 6.47
N CYS A 58 -46.64 29.99 5.43
CA CYS A 58 -47.27 31.23 4.97
C CYS A 58 -48.73 31.07 4.51
N ARG A 59 -49.21 29.83 4.28
CA ARG A 59 -50.55 29.54 3.75
C ARG A 59 -51.52 28.96 4.78
N GLU A 60 -51.06 28.07 5.67
CA GLU A 60 -51.94 27.30 6.56
C GLU A 60 -51.36 27.17 7.98
N GLY A 61 -51.67 28.14 8.85
CA GLY A 61 -51.18 28.19 10.24
C GLY A 61 -51.96 27.30 11.22
N ARG A 62 -51.78 25.98 11.17
CA ARG A 62 -52.32 25.05 12.19
C ARG A 62 -51.24 24.63 13.20
N MET A 63 -51.50 24.83 14.50
CA MET A 63 -50.53 24.54 15.59
C MET A 63 -50.04 23.08 15.63
N GLU A 64 -50.90 22.09 15.33
CA GLU A 64 -50.51 20.67 15.33
C GLU A 64 -49.45 20.36 14.26
N LEU A 65 -49.52 21.01 13.10
CA LEU A 65 -48.53 20.86 12.03
C LEU A 65 -47.17 21.42 12.45
N VAL A 66 -47.16 22.49 13.26
CA VAL A 66 -45.91 23.09 13.79
C VAL A 66 -45.20 22.10 14.72
N HIS A 67 -45.92 21.43 15.61
CA HIS A 67 -45.32 20.44 16.51
C HIS A 67 -44.73 19.25 15.72
N CYS A 68 -45.47 18.72 14.75
CA CYS A 68 -45.00 17.63 13.88
C CYS A 68 -43.74 18.02 13.10
N TYR A 69 -43.69 19.26 12.59
CA TYR A 69 -42.52 19.80 11.90
C TYR A 69 -41.30 19.85 12.83
N GLN A 70 -41.43 20.45 14.02
CA GLN A 70 -40.33 20.59 14.97
C GLN A 70 -39.77 19.22 15.36
N SER A 71 -40.63 18.26 15.71
CA SER A 71 -40.20 16.91 16.07
C SER A 71 -39.49 16.16 14.92
N PHE A 72 -39.93 16.36 13.67
CA PHE A 72 -39.22 15.79 12.53
C PHE A 72 -37.87 16.47 12.27
N MET A 73 -37.81 17.80 12.37
CA MET A 73 -36.58 18.57 12.19
C MET A 73 -35.53 18.24 13.25
N GLU A 74 -35.93 18.02 14.49
CA GLU A 74 -35.03 17.55 15.56
C GLU A 74 -34.41 16.21 15.19
N ARG A 75 -35.23 15.23 14.76
CA ARG A 75 -34.72 13.91 14.32
C ARG A 75 -33.82 13.99 13.10
N LEU A 76 -34.18 14.82 12.12
CA LEU A 76 -33.36 15.02 10.91
C LEU A 76 -32.02 15.70 11.25
N THR A 77 -32.01 16.66 12.17
CA THR A 77 -30.79 17.30 12.67
C THR A 77 -29.90 16.27 13.35
N LEU A 78 -30.46 15.43 14.23
CA LEU A 78 -29.72 14.36 14.90
C LEU A 78 -29.12 13.37 13.90
N ALA A 79 -29.87 12.99 12.85
CA ALA A 79 -29.40 12.10 11.79
C ALA A 79 -28.26 12.72 10.97
N VAL A 80 -28.35 14.01 10.64
CA VAL A 80 -27.28 14.75 9.95
C VAL A 80 -26.01 14.78 10.81
N GLU A 81 -26.12 15.10 12.10
CA GLU A 81 -24.98 15.11 13.01
C GLU A 81 -24.34 13.73 13.14
N GLN A 82 -25.15 12.68 13.28
CA GLN A 82 -24.67 11.31 13.34
C GLN A 82 -23.93 10.94 12.04
N GLN A 83 -24.52 11.25 10.88
CA GLN A 83 -23.92 10.93 9.59
C GLN A 83 -22.62 11.71 9.35
N SER A 84 -22.55 12.97 9.79
CA SER A 84 -21.30 13.76 9.74
C SER A 84 -20.19 13.10 10.54
N ARG A 85 -20.48 12.64 11.77
CA ARG A 85 -19.49 11.94 12.61
C ARG A 85 -19.02 10.63 11.96
N ILE A 86 -19.92 9.91 11.30
CA ILE A 86 -19.56 8.70 10.54
C ILE A 86 -18.64 9.06 9.38
N ALA A 87 -18.96 10.09 8.60
CA ALA A 87 -18.14 10.56 7.50
C ALA A 87 -16.72 10.94 7.98
N ASP A 88 -16.62 11.72 9.06
CA ASP A 88 -15.34 12.11 9.67
C ASP A 88 -14.53 10.90 10.15
N HIS A 89 -15.17 9.97 10.85
CA HIS A 89 -14.52 8.75 11.31
C HIS A 89 -14.01 7.90 10.13
N THR A 90 -14.83 7.70 9.10
CA THR A 90 -14.43 6.91 7.93
C THR A 90 -13.32 7.58 7.13
N ALA A 91 -13.28 8.91 7.06
CA ALA A 91 -12.17 9.65 6.47
C ALA A 91 -10.86 9.41 7.26
N GLN A 92 -10.91 9.40 8.59
CA GLN A 92 -9.75 9.05 9.41
C GLN A 92 -9.27 7.60 9.15
N GLN A 93 -10.21 6.66 8.95
CA GLN A 93 -9.86 5.27 8.61
C GLN A 93 -9.14 5.16 7.26
N VAL A 94 -9.51 6.00 6.28
CA VAL A 94 -8.79 6.08 4.99
C VAL A 94 -7.34 6.51 5.21
N GLU A 95 -7.10 7.55 6.01
CA GLU A 95 -5.75 8.03 6.30
C GLU A 95 -4.90 6.98 7.03
N LEU A 96 -5.50 6.25 7.98
CA LEU A 96 -4.82 5.14 8.66
C LEU A 96 -4.47 4.01 7.68
N ALA A 97 -5.40 3.62 6.81
CA ALA A 97 -5.17 2.58 5.81
C ALA A 97 -4.10 3.01 4.78
N LEU A 98 -4.07 4.31 4.41
CA LEU A 98 -3.05 4.88 3.53
C LEU A 98 -1.66 4.85 4.18
N GLY A 99 -1.58 5.18 5.47
CA GLY A 99 -0.35 5.04 6.26
C GLY A 99 0.16 3.59 6.26
N ALA A 100 -0.72 2.63 6.55
CA ALA A 100 -0.38 1.21 6.55
C ALA A 100 0.07 0.73 5.16
N LEU A 101 -0.58 1.19 4.09
CA LEU A 101 -0.18 0.88 2.72
C LEU A 101 1.24 1.38 2.44
N ARG A 102 1.54 2.65 2.73
CA ARG A 102 2.89 3.24 2.56
C ARG A 102 3.96 2.44 3.30
N ASP A 103 3.68 2.01 4.54
CA ASP A 103 4.61 1.20 5.32
C ASP A 103 4.90 -0.16 4.65
N THR A 104 3.86 -0.82 4.11
CA THR A 104 4.04 -2.09 3.41
C THR A 104 4.80 -1.93 2.08
N GLU A 105 4.59 -0.84 1.36
CA GLU A 105 5.33 -0.51 0.13
C GLU A 105 6.81 -0.26 0.44
N LEU A 106 7.11 0.52 1.49
CA LEU A 106 8.48 0.78 1.93
C LEU A 106 9.19 -0.53 2.30
N ARG A 107 8.52 -1.44 3.00
CA ARG A 107 9.07 -2.76 3.34
C ARG A 107 9.36 -3.60 2.10
N CYS A 108 8.43 -3.63 1.12
CA CYS A 108 8.66 -4.32 -0.15
C CYS A 108 9.89 -3.76 -0.89
N ALA A 109 9.99 -2.43 -1.01
CA ALA A 109 11.10 -1.76 -1.66
C ALA A 109 12.44 -2.04 -0.95
N SER A 110 12.43 -2.03 0.38
CA SER A 110 13.60 -2.33 1.21
C SER A 110 14.10 -3.76 0.98
N VAL A 111 13.20 -4.75 0.97
CA VAL A 111 13.58 -6.15 0.73
C VAL A 111 14.08 -6.35 -0.70
N ARG A 112 13.45 -5.71 -1.71
CA ARG A 112 13.93 -5.76 -3.10
C ARG A 112 15.37 -5.24 -3.20
N LYS A 113 15.65 -4.08 -2.59
CA LYS A 113 17.00 -3.48 -2.58
C LYS A 113 18.04 -4.39 -1.90
N LEU A 114 17.66 -5.09 -0.83
CA LEU A 114 18.54 -6.07 -0.18
C LEU A 114 18.84 -7.26 -1.08
N ILE A 115 17.85 -7.78 -1.81
CA ILE A 115 18.04 -8.86 -2.80
C ILE A 115 19.01 -8.41 -3.89
N ASP A 116 18.78 -7.22 -4.47
CA ASP A 116 19.62 -6.69 -5.54
C ASP A 116 21.07 -6.55 -5.11
N ARG A 117 21.29 -6.00 -3.91
CA ARG A 117 22.63 -5.90 -3.31
C ARG A 117 23.27 -7.28 -3.15
N ARG A 118 22.53 -8.26 -2.64
CA ARG A 118 23.05 -9.61 -2.39
C ARG A 118 23.40 -10.34 -3.68
N LEU A 119 22.60 -10.16 -4.73
CA LEU A 119 22.88 -10.69 -6.06
C LEU A 119 24.13 -10.04 -6.66
N ALA A 120 24.32 -8.73 -6.49
CA ALA A 120 25.52 -8.03 -6.96
C ALA A 120 26.78 -8.55 -6.24
N GLU A 121 26.73 -8.72 -4.93
CA GLU A 121 27.84 -9.29 -4.14
C GLU A 121 28.19 -10.71 -4.61
N GLN A 122 27.18 -11.56 -4.85
CA GLN A 122 27.40 -12.92 -5.36
C GLN A 122 28.03 -12.96 -6.75
N ARG A 123 27.67 -12.03 -7.64
CA ARG A 123 28.28 -11.90 -8.97
C ARG A 123 29.75 -11.53 -8.87
N LEU A 124 30.09 -10.52 -8.07
CA LEU A 124 31.47 -10.11 -7.84
C LEU A 124 32.33 -11.25 -7.27
N ASP A 125 31.78 -12.03 -6.33
CA ASP A 125 32.49 -13.18 -5.76
C ASP A 125 32.62 -14.35 -6.75
N ALA A 126 31.69 -14.50 -7.70
CA ALA A 126 31.82 -15.47 -8.79
C ALA A 126 32.90 -15.04 -9.78
N GLU A 127 32.87 -13.78 -10.23
CA GLU A 127 33.87 -13.21 -11.14
C GLU A 127 35.31 -13.34 -10.58
N ARG A 128 35.50 -13.03 -9.30
CA ARG A 128 36.82 -13.22 -8.63
C ARG A 128 37.27 -14.67 -8.62
N ARG A 129 36.35 -15.62 -8.38
CA ARG A 129 36.67 -17.05 -8.37
C ARG A 129 37.02 -17.55 -9.76
N ASP A 130 36.28 -17.14 -10.78
CA ASP A 130 36.51 -17.52 -12.17
C ASP A 130 37.83 -16.95 -12.69
N GLN A 131 38.14 -15.69 -12.36
CA GLN A 131 39.43 -15.08 -12.68
C GLN A 131 40.58 -15.86 -12.05
N LYS A 132 40.51 -16.16 -10.74
CA LYS A 132 41.53 -16.93 -10.03
C LYS A 132 41.75 -18.32 -10.65
N GLN A 133 40.67 -19.04 -10.99
CA GLN A 133 40.77 -20.34 -11.65
C GLN A 133 41.42 -20.25 -13.02
N THR A 134 41.09 -19.20 -13.79
CA THR A 134 41.68 -18.93 -15.10
C THR A 134 43.18 -18.66 -14.98
N ASP A 135 43.58 -17.83 -14.01
CA ASP A 135 44.99 -17.50 -13.76
C ASP A 135 45.80 -18.75 -13.33
N GLU A 136 45.22 -19.60 -12.48
CA GLU A 136 45.83 -20.88 -12.06
C GLU A 136 45.96 -21.87 -13.24
N ALA A 137 44.97 -21.93 -14.13
CA ALA A 137 45.02 -22.75 -15.34
C ALA A 137 46.09 -22.25 -16.32
N ALA A 138 46.16 -20.93 -16.55
CA ALA A 138 47.16 -20.31 -17.41
C ALA A 138 48.59 -20.54 -16.88
N THR A 139 48.78 -20.40 -15.57
CA THR A 139 50.05 -20.66 -14.89
C THR A 139 50.48 -22.12 -15.06
N ARG A 140 49.59 -23.08 -14.82
CA ARG A 140 49.86 -24.52 -15.04
C ARG A 140 50.20 -24.83 -16.49
N ALA A 141 49.46 -24.26 -17.45
CA ALA A 141 49.74 -24.44 -18.86
C ALA A 141 51.12 -23.86 -19.25
N ALA A 142 51.50 -22.71 -18.70
CA ALA A 142 52.82 -22.14 -18.91
C ALA A 142 53.95 -23.02 -18.35
N TRP A 143 53.79 -23.53 -17.12
CA TRP A 143 54.75 -24.48 -16.53
C TRP A 143 54.90 -25.76 -17.35
N ASN A 144 53.80 -26.33 -17.82
CA ASN A 144 53.82 -27.53 -18.67
C ASN A 144 54.54 -27.28 -19.99
N ARG A 145 54.33 -26.12 -20.63
CA ARG A 145 55.07 -25.72 -21.85
C ARG A 145 56.56 -25.56 -21.59
N LEU A 146 56.95 -24.94 -20.49
CA LEU A 146 58.37 -24.80 -20.11
C LEU A 146 59.02 -26.16 -19.86
N ALA A 147 58.33 -27.07 -19.16
CA ALA A 147 58.82 -28.42 -18.90
C ALA A 147 58.98 -29.24 -20.20
N SER A 148 58.06 -29.13 -21.16
CA SER A 148 58.15 -29.84 -22.44
C SER A 148 59.22 -29.29 -23.38
N THR A 149 59.70 -28.06 -23.16
CA THR A 149 60.73 -27.42 -24.01
C THR A 149 62.15 -27.62 -23.46
N ARG A 150 62.32 -28.36 -22.35
CA ARG A 150 63.61 -28.64 -21.74
C ARG A 150 64.33 -29.76 -22.52
N PRO A 151 65.49 -29.52 -23.16
CA PRO A 151 66.16 -30.54 -23.96
C PRO A 151 66.66 -31.70 -23.10
N ALA A 152 66.61 -32.91 -23.65
CA ALA A 152 67.07 -34.14 -22.97
C ALA A 152 68.54 -34.01 -22.53
N PRO A 153 68.90 -34.45 -21.31
CA PRO A 153 70.28 -34.42 -20.86
C PRO A 153 71.12 -35.32 -21.78
N LEU A 154 72.13 -34.73 -22.42
CA LEU A 154 73.15 -35.48 -23.15
C LEU A 154 73.86 -36.40 -22.16
N MET A 155 73.76 -37.72 -22.40
CA MET A 155 74.60 -38.74 -21.76
C MET A 155 76.04 -38.62 -22.25
#